data_AF-A0A1J4KZK1-F1
#
_entry.id   AF-A0A1J4KZK1-F1
#
_cell.length_a   1.000
_cell.length_b   1.000
_cell.length_c   1.000
_cell.angle_alpha   90.00
_cell.angle_beta   90.00
_cell.angle_gamma   90.00
#
_symmetry.space_group_name_H-M   'P 1'
#
loop_
_entity.id
_entity.type
_entity.pdbx_description
1 polymer ?
#
loop_
_entity_poly.entity_id
_entity_poly.type
_entity_poly.pdbx_seq_one_letter_code
_entity_poly.pdbx_strand_id
1 'polypeptide(L)'
;MCGSGFEKKVVGAVTLLSILIVGAISACGLALFIQLHLKSISNSLFYSLITFLVVIVVILFVCIYCLISYGRLHRMFLLAMIVIFITIIGCLAFGVFTFRDDILLTIGALWDSENKDAAASLEKMFDCKGFDSDDLNGTCAGPIKEFLDKNTKILSMVLGSLFIVLFLAMFFVFYISCRTGTINTEPDAEYNQPKIQQLEDIETPLNIDDNVDL
;
A
#
# COMPACT_ATOMS: atom_id res chain seq x y z
N MET A 1 31.16 -5.00 5.13
CA MET A 1 30.17 -5.20 6.21
C MET A 1 29.03 -4.21 6.01
N CYS A 2 28.00 -4.54 5.23
CA CYS A 2 26.77 -3.75 5.22
C CYS A 2 25.92 -4.23 6.41
N GLY A 3 25.75 -3.36 7.41
CA GLY A 3 25.12 -3.71 8.67
C GLY A 3 23.66 -4.12 8.48
N SER A 4 23.26 -5.21 9.16
CA SER A 4 21.89 -5.72 9.21
C SER A 4 20.85 -4.64 9.48
N GLY A 5 21.20 -3.59 10.23
CA GLY A 5 20.35 -2.43 10.53
C GLY A 5 20.00 -1.53 9.34
N PHE A 6 20.86 -1.40 8.32
CA PHE A 6 20.56 -0.60 7.12
C PHE A 6 19.49 -1.29 6.27
N GLU A 7 19.61 -2.61 6.11
CA GLU A 7 18.62 -3.40 5.39
C GLU A 7 17.23 -3.31 6.02
N LYS A 8 17.12 -3.42 7.36
CA LYS A 8 15.83 -3.30 8.07
C LYS A 8 15.12 -2.00 7.75
N LYS A 9 15.88 -0.89 7.76
CA LYS A 9 15.35 0.45 7.50
C LYS A 9 14.89 0.61 6.05
N VAL A 10 15.65 0.08 5.08
CA VAL A 10 15.29 0.18 3.66
C VAL A 10 14.04 -0.64 3.35
N VAL A 11 13.96 -1.91 3.79
CA VAL A 11 12.77 -2.75 3.55
C VAL A 11 11.53 -2.13 4.18
N GLY A 12 11.64 -1.63 5.41
CA GLY A 12 10.53 -0.97 6.09
C GLY A 12 10.08 0.31 5.40
N ALA A 13 11.01 1.17 5.01
CA ALA A 13 10.70 2.41 4.31
C ALA A 13 10.00 2.13 2.97
N VAL A 14 10.50 1.18 2.18
CA VAL A 14 9.92 0.81 0.88
C VAL A 14 8.51 0.22 1.06
N THR A 15 8.33 -0.67 2.04
CA THR A 15 7.01 -1.27 2.32
C THR A 15 6.00 -0.21 2.74
N LEU A 16 6.34 0.63 3.73
CA LEU A 16 5.45 1.69 4.21
C LEU A 16 5.12 2.69 3.10
N LEU A 17 6.11 3.08 2.30
CA LEU A 17 5.89 3.99 1.18
C LEU A 17 4.91 3.40 0.16
N SER A 18 5.07 2.12 -0.21
CA SER A 18 4.17 1.46 -1.16
C SER A 18 2.72 1.39 -0.65
N ILE A 19 2.52 1.07 0.64
CA ILE A 19 1.20 1.01 1.26
C ILE A 19 0.56 2.40 1.33
N LEU A 20 1.32 3.42 1.72
CA LEU A 20 0.84 4.80 1.80
C LEU A 20 0.38 5.31 0.44
N ILE A 21 1.10 4.98 -0.63
CA ILE A 21 0.74 5.40 -1.98
C ILE A 21 -0.55 4.73 -2.43
N VAL A 22 -0.68 3.41 -2.26
CA VAL A 22 -1.92 2.69 -2.62
C VAL A 22 -3.10 3.17 -1.76
N GLY A 23 -2.86 3.42 -0.47
CA GLY A 23 -3.86 4.00 0.44
C GLY A 23 -4.30 5.40 0.01
N ALA A 24 -3.37 6.27 -0.36
CA ALA A 24 -3.67 7.62 -0.84
C ALA A 24 -4.49 7.60 -2.13
N ILE A 25 -4.13 6.74 -3.10
CA ILE A 25 -4.88 6.58 -4.35
C ILE A 25 -6.30 6.08 -4.07
N SER A 26 -6.45 5.07 -3.20
CA SER A 26 -7.76 4.55 -2.81
C SER A 26 -8.61 5.60 -2.09
N ALA A 27 -8.01 6.41 -1.21
CA ALA A 27 -8.70 7.46 -0.49
C ALA A 27 -9.15 8.59 -1.44
N CYS A 28 -8.29 9.01 -2.37
CA CYS A 28 -8.65 9.96 -3.43
C CYS A 28 -9.78 9.42 -4.30
N GLY A 29 -9.74 8.15 -4.70
CA GLY A 29 -10.81 7.50 -5.47
C GLY A 29 -12.15 7.55 -4.72
N LEU A 30 -12.16 7.23 -3.43
CA LEU A 30 -13.36 7.32 -2.59
C LEU A 30 -13.87 8.76 -2.44
N ALA A 31 -12.97 9.74 -2.24
CA ALA A 31 -13.33 11.14 -2.11
C ALA A 31 -14.01 11.68 -3.39
N LEU A 32 -13.45 11.35 -4.56
CA LEU A 32 -14.06 11.68 -5.85
C LEU A 32 -15.42 10.99 -6.02
N PHE A 33 -15.54 9.73 -5.61
CA PHE A 33 -16.80 9.00 -5.68
C PHE A 33 -17.91 9.64 -4.82
N ILE A 34 -17.55 10.18 -3.65
CA ILE A 34 -18.47 10.91 -2.77
C ILE A 34 -18.84 12.26 -3.38
N GLN A 35 -17.86 13.04 -3.87
CA GLN A 35 -18.09 14.37 -4.45
C GLN A 35 -18.97 14.31 -5.70
N LEU A 36 -18.83 13.26 -6.52
CA LEU A 36 -19.63 13.07 -7.73
C LEU A 36 -21.02 12.47 -7.47
N HIS A 37 -21.40 12.27 -6.20
CA HIS A 37 -22.69 11.68 -5.81
C HIS A 37 -22.99 10.32 -6.49
N LEU A 38 -21.95 9.60 -6.93
CA LEU A 38 -22.06 8.30 -7.62
C LEU A 38 -22.59 7.18 -6.69
N LYS A 39 -22.78 7.48 -5.40
CA LYS A 39 -23.45 6.59 -4.45
C LYS A 39 -24.81 6.12 -4.96
N SER A 40 -25.53 6.96 -5.70
CA SER A 40 -26.82 6.60 -6.31
C SER A 40 -26.69 5.52 -7.40
N ILE A 41 -25.57 5.52 -8.13
CA ILE A 41 -25.37 4.71 -9.34
C ILE A 41 -24.90 3.29 -9.01
N SER A 42 -24.01 3.12 -8.03
CA SER A 42 -23.69 1.77 -7.56
C SER A 42 -23.26 1.74 -6.09
N ASN A 43 -24.21 1.37 -5.24
CA ASN A 43 -23.91 1.03 -3.85
C ASN A 43 -22.81 -0.06 -3.75
N SER A 44 -22.78 -0.99 -4.71
CA SER A 44 -21.77 -2.06 -4.75
C SER A 44 -20.32 -1.54 -4.89
N LEU A 45 -20.04 -0.59 -5.80
CA LEU A 45 -18.68 -0.04 -5.95
C LEU A 45 -18.29 0.81 -4.73
N PHE A 46 -19.24 1.56 -4.17
CA PHE A 46 -19.01 2.35 -2.96
C PHE A 46 -18.61 1.46 -1.77
N TYR A 47 -19.35 0.38 -1.51
CA TYR A 47 -19.00 -0.57 -0.46
C TYR A 47 -17.68 -1.28 -0.74
N SER A 48 -17.41 -1.66 -2.00
CA SER A 48 -16.14 -2.27 -2.40
C SER A 48 -14.93 -1.37 -2.11
N LEU A 49 -15.01 -0.08 -2.45
CA LEU A 49 -13.96 0.91 -2.17
C LEU A 49 -13.72 1.10 -0.66
N ILE A 50 -14.78 1.16 0.14
CA ILE A 50 -14.67 1.26 1.60
C ILE A 50 -14.00 0.01 2.17
N THR A 51 -14.46 -1.18 1.79
CA THR A 51 -13.88 -2.44 2.25
C THR A 51 -12.39 -2.54 1.88
N PHE A 52 -12.04 -2.15 0.66
CA PHE A 52 -10.65 -2.11 0.20
C PHE A 52 -9.79 -1.16 1.04
N LEU A 53 -10.28 0.04 1.35
CA LEU A 53 -9.59 1.00 2.21
C LEU A 53 -9.36 0.44 3.62
N VAL A 54 -10.37 -0.20 4.21
CA VAL A 54 -10.25 -0.85 5.53
C VAL A 54 -9.19 -1.95 5.51
N VAL A 55 -9.16 -2.78 4.46
CA VAL A 55 -8.14 -3.83 4.30
C VAL A 55 -6.74 -3.23 4.22
N ILE A 56 -6.54 -2.13 3.49
CA ILE A 56 -5.24 -1.43 3.42
C ILE A 56 -4.80 -0.96 4.81
N VAL A 57 -5.72 -0.39 5.60
CA VAL A 57 -5.42 0.08 6.96
C VAL A 57 -5.00 -1.09 7.87
N VAL A 58 -5.71 -2.22 7.81
CA VAL A 58 -5.35 -3.42 8.57
C VAL A 58 -3.95 -3.93 8.16
N ILE A 59 -3.68 -4.01 6.86
CA ILE A 59 -2.38 -4.40 6.33
C ILE A 59 -1.28 -3.45 6.84
N LEU A 60 -1.54 -2.14 6.88
CA LEU A 60 -0.60 -1.14 7.38
C LEU A 60 -0.22 -1.41 8.84
N PHE A 61 -1.20 -1.72 9.71
CA PHE A 61 -0.92 -2.09 11.11
C PHE A 61 -0.09 -3.37 11.22
N VAL A 62 -0.41 -4.40 10.42
CA VAL A 62 0.35 -5.65 10.39
C VAL A 62 1.79 -5.40 9.92
N CYS A 63 2.00 -4.57 8.89
CA CYS A 63 3.33 -4.22 8.41
C CYS A 63 4.13 -3.44 9.46
N ILE A 64 3.52 -2.48 10.17
CA ILE A 64 4.18 -1.78 11.28
C ILE A 64 4.59 -2.76 12.38
N TYR A 65 3.69 -3.69 12.75
CA TYR A 65 4.00 -4.72 13.74
C TYR A 65 5.18 -5.61 13.29
N CYS A 66 5.18 -6.05 12.02
CA CYS A 66 6.27 -6.83 11.44
C CYS A 66 7.61 -6.09 11.47
N LEU A 67 7.59 -4.76 11.29
CA LEU A 67 8.79 -3.93 11.35
C LEU A 67 9.36 -3.81 12.77
N ILE A 68 8.51 -3.83 13.79
CA ILE A 68 8.94 -3.78 15.20
C ILE A 68 9.47 -5.15 15.65
N SER A 69 8.77 -6.25 15.33
CA SER A 69 9.13 -7.60 15.78
C SER A 69 10.34 -8.19 15.03
N TYR A 70 10.60 -7.74 13.79
CA TYR A 70 11.75 -8.07 12.93
C TYR A 70 12.34 -9.48 13.08
N GLY A 71 11.50 -10.51 12.97
CA GLY A 71 11.95 -11.91 12.83
C GLY A 71 12.16 -12.33 11.37
N ARG A 72 12.77 -13.51 11.14
CA ARG A 72 12.98 -14.09 9.79
C ARG A 72 11.66 -14.26 9.01
N LEU A 73 10.62 -14.72 9.70
CA LEU A 73 9.27 -14.89 9.13
C LEU A 73 8.62 -13.56 8.74
N HIS A 74 8.76 -12.54 9.59
CA HIS A 74 8.26 -11.18 9.33
C HIS A 74 8.91 -10.54 8.10
N ARG A 75 10.20 -10.81 7.86
CA ARG A 75 10.91 -10.33 6.67
C ARG A 75 10.36 -10.92 5.37
N MET A 76 10.10 -12.22 5.35
CA MET A 76 9.51 -12.89 4.18
C MET A 76 8.09 -12.39 3.90
N PHE A 77 7.32 -12.14 4.97
CA PHE A 77 5.99 -11.55 4.85
C PHE A 77 6.05 -10.13 4.25
N LEU A 78 6.93 -9.26 4.75
CA LEU A 78 7.09 -7.90 4.21
C LEU A 78 7.49 -7.91 2.73
N LEU A 79 8.40 -8.82 2.34
CA LEU A 79 8.77 -9.02 0.94
C LEU A 79 7.58 -9.43 0.07
N ALA A 80 6.77 -10.40 0.52
CA ALA A 80 5.58 -10.82 -0.21
C ALA A 80 4.59 -9.67 -0.38
N MET A 81 4.38 -8.86 0.66
CA MET A 81 3.51 -7.67 0.59
C MET A 81 4.02 -6.64 -0.41
N ILE A 82 5.34 -6.36 -0.43
CA ILE A 82 5.95 -5.47 -1.43
C ILE A 82 5.63 -5.96 -2.85
N VAL A 83 5.78 -7.25 -3.14
CA VAL A 83 5.48 -7.81 -4.48
C VAL A 83 4.03 -7.58 -4.86
N ILE A 84 3.11 -7.84 -3.95
CA ILE A 84 1.67 -7.63 -4.17
C ILE A 84 1.39 -6.16 -4.49
N PHE A 85 1.91 -5.22 -3.69
CA PHE A 85 1.67 -3.79 -3.90
C PHE A 85 2.33 -3.26 -5.18
N ILE A 86 3.54 -3.70 -5.52
CA ILE A 86 4.19 -3.34 -6.79
C ILE A 86 3.34 -3.83 -7.97
N THR A 87 2.82 -5.05 -7.89
CA THR A 87 1.95 -5.61 -8.93
C THR A 87 0.67 -4.80 -9.07
N ILE A 88 0.03 -4.43 -7.95
CA ILE A 88 -1.17 -3.56 -7.96
C ILE A 88 -0.86 -2.20 -8.59
N ILE A 89 0.24 -1.54 -8.20
CA ILE A 89 0.65 -0.25 -8.77
C ILE A 89 0.91 -0.38 -10.27
N GLY A 90 1.57 -1.45 -10.70
CA GLY A 90 1.81 -1.73 -12.12
C GLY A 90 0.52 -1.91 -12.92
N CYS A 91 -0.42 -2.71 -12.40
CA CYS A 91 -1.75 -2.88 -13.01
C CYS A 91 -2.53 -1.56 -13.06
N LEU A 92 -2.46 -0.72 -12.02
CA LEU A 92 -3.11 0.59 -12.01
C LEU A 92 -2.48 1.54 -13.03
N ALA A 93 -1.15 1.59 -13.11
CA ALA A 93 -0.44 2.45 -14.07
C ALA A 93 -0.79 2.10 -15.52
N PHE A 94 -0.85 0.80 -15.83
CA PHE A 94 -1.22 0.30 -17.15
C PHE A 94 -2.73 0.45 -17.43
N GLY A 95 -3.57 0.16 -16.44
CA GLY A 95 -5.02 0.25 -16.55
C GLY A 95 -5.50 1.68 -16.80
N VAL A 96 -5.00 2.65 -16.03
CA VAL A 96 -5.34 4.07 -16.22
C VAL A 96 -4.95 4.58 -17.61
N PHE A 97 -3.83 4.09 -18.15
CA PHE A 97 -3.41 4.44 -19.50
C PHE A 97 -4.30 3.83 -20.58
N THR A 98 -4.69 2.56 -20.40
CA THR A 98 -5.43 1.79 -21.40
C THR A 98 -6.92 2.12 -21.43
N PHE A 99 -7.57 2.23 -20.26
CA PHE A 99 -9.03 2.43 -20.13
C PHE A 99 -9.45 3.90 -20.21
N ARG A 100 -8.58 4.75 -20.73
CA ARG A 100 -8.82 6.20 -20.76
C ARG A 100 -10.05 6.58 -21.59
N ASP A 101 -10.17 6.00 -22.77
CA ASP A 101 -11.29 6.28 -23.67
C ASP A 101 -12.58 5.64 -23.15
N ASP A 102 -12.48 4.46 -22.53
CA ASP A 102 -13.60 3.77 -21.88
C ASP A 102 -14.16 4.56 -20.69
N ILE A 103 -13.30 5.28 -19.95
CA ILE A 103 -13.74 6.19 -18.88
C ILE A 103 -14.60 7.30 -19.47
N LEU A 104 -14.20 7.89 -20.61
CA LEU A 104 -14.97 8.96 -21.26
C LEU A 104 -16.34 8.43 -21.72
N LEU A 105 -16.40 7.23 -22.29
CA LEU A 105 -17.66 6.58 -22.68
C LEU A 105 -18.56 6.27 -21.48
N THR A 106 -17.96 5.79 -20.38
CA THR A 106 -18.70 5.50 -19.14
C THR A 106 -19.26 6.77 -18.52
N ILE A 107 -18.50 7.86 -18.57
CA ILE A 107 -18.93 9.19 -18.16
C ILE A 107 -20.10 9.65 -19.04
N GLY A 108 -20.05 9.44 -20.36
CA GLY A 108 -21.17 9.75 -21.26
C GLY A 108 -22.44 8.97 -20.96
N ALA A 109 -22.32 7.66 -20.70
CA ALA A 109 -23.45 6.83 -20.30
C ALA A 109 -24.11 7.30 -18.99
N LEU A 110 -23.38 8.05 -18.16
CA LEU A 110 -23.91 8.66 -16.94
C LEU A 110 -24.92 9.78 -17.26
N TRP A 111 -24.71 10.56 -18.33
CA TRP A 111 -25.63 11.60 -18.79
C TRP A 111 -26.92 11.03 -19.38
N ASP A 112 -26.85 9.87 -20.01
CA ASP A 112 -28.03 9.15 -20.52
C ASP A 112 -28.79 8.39 -19.43
N SER A 113 -28.19 8.20 -18.26
CA SER A 113 -28.80 7.53 -17.12
C SER A 113 -29.78 8.44 -16.36
N GLU A 114 -30.68 7.85 -15.57
CA GLU A 114 -31.66 8.57 -14.75
C GLU A 114 -31.03 9.45 -13.64
N ASN A 115 -29.69 9.39 -13.45
CA ASN A 115 -28.97 10.10 -12.39
C ASN A 115 -28.50 11.50 -12.80
N LYS A 116 -29.47 12.42 -12.91
CA LYS A 116 -29.22 13.84 -13.27
C LYS A 116 -28.29 14.59 -12.30
N ASP A 117 -28.19 14.16 -11.05
CA ASP A 117 -27.36 14.82 -10.03
C ASP A 117 -25.85 14.69 -10.31
N ALA A 118 -25.41 13.55 -10.84
CA ALA A 118 -24.01 13.31 -11.15
C ALA A 118 -23.61 14.08 -12.42
N ALA A 119 -24.49 14.12 -13.42
CA ALA A 119 -24.33 14.97 -14.61
C ALA A 119 -24.25 16.46 -14.22
N ALA A 120 -25.17 16.95 -13.38
CA ALA A 120 -25.17 18.35 -12.92
C ALA A 120 -23.90 18.71 -12.12
N SER A 121 -23.35 17.78 -11.34
CA SER A 121 -22.09 17.99 -10.62
C SER A 121 -20.90 18.12 -11.57
N LEU A 122 -20.86 17.32 -12.64
CA LEU A 122 -19.81 17.41 -13.66
C LEU A 122 -19.94 18.69 -14.49
N GLU A 123 -21.16 19.08 -14.89
CA GLU A 123 -21.44 20.36 -15.56
C GLU A 123 -20.92 21.54 -14.74
N LYS A 124 -21.14 21.53 -13.43
CA LYS A 124 -20.65 22.57 -12.52
C LYS A 124 -19.13 22.52 -12.34
N MET A 125 -18.53 21.33 -12.31
CA MET A 125 -17.08 21.16 -12.11
C MET A 125 -16.28 21.64 -13.33
N PHE A 126 -16.81 21.42 -14.54
CA PHE A 126 -16.16 21.75 -15.80
C PHE A 126 -16.71 23.01 -16.48
N ASP A 127 -17.67 23.69 -15.84
CA ASP A 127 -18.38 24.89 -16.34
C ASP A 127 -18.90 24.71 -17.77
N CYS A 128 -19.63 23.61 -17.99
CA CYS A 128 -20.11 23.17 -19.30
C CYS A 128 -21.55 22.67 -19.21
N LYS A 129 -22.20 22.40 -20.35
CA LYS A 129 -23.56 21.84 -20.40
C LYS A 129 -23.71 20.73 -21.42
N GLY A 130 -24.48 19.71 -21.04
CA GLY A 130 -24.74 18.54 -21.87
C GLY A 130 -23.48 17.72 -22.14
N PHE A 131 -23.67 16.53 -22.66
CA PHE A 131 -22.57 15.66 -23.05
C PHE A 131 -22.89 15.06 -24.42
N ASP A 132 -22.01 15.28 -25.38
CA ASP A 132 -22.06 14.62 -26.68
C ASP A 132 -20.63 14.18 -27.03
N SER A 133 -20.43 12.86 -27.16
CA SER A 133 -19.11 12.31 -27.51
C SER A 133 -18.65 12.68 -28.91
N ASP A 134 -19.59 13.03 -29.80
CA ASP A 134 -19.32 13.37 -31.20
C ASP A 134 -19.06 14.89 -31.38
N ASP A 135 -19.58 15.73 -30.48
CA ASP A 135 -19.30 17.18 -30.44
C ASP A 135 -18.49 17.60 -29.20
N LEU A 136 -17.16 17.63 -29.39
CA LEU A 136 -16.19 18.02 -28.36
C LEU A 136 -16.14 19.53 -28.11
N ASN A 137 -16.64 20.38 -29.00
CA ASN A 137 -16.47 21.84 -28.88
C ASN A 137 -17.69 22.55 -28.28
N GLY A 138 -18.87 21.92 -28.34
CA GLY A 138 -20.13 22.46 -27.84
C GLY A 138 -20.60 21.91 -26.49
N THR A 139 -19.98 20.85 -25.97
CA THR A 139 -20.48 20.10 -24.80
C THR A 139 -19.41 19.84 -23.73
N CYS A 140 -19.80 19.24 -22.60
CA CYS A 140 -18.87 18.83 -21.55
C CYS A 140 -17.85 17.76 -22.00
N ALA A 141 -18.05 17.10 -23.13
CA ALA A 141 -17.16 16.04 -23.59
C ALA A 141 -15.73 16.54 -23.87
N GLY A 142 -15.58 17.75 -24.44
CA GLY A 142 -14.27 18.35 -24.71
C GLY A 142 -13.44 18.63 -23.44
N PRO A 143 -13.93 19.47 -22.51
CA PRO A 143 -13.22 19.80 -21.28
C PRO A 143 -12.91 18.55 -20.43
N ILE A 144 -13.83 17.59 -20.36
CA ILE A 144 -13.63 16.33 -19.64
C ILE A 144 -12.58 15.48 -20.31
N LYS A 145 -12.62 15.35 -21.65
CA LYS A 145 -11.61 14.61 -22.41
C LYS A 145 -10.23 15.23 -22.23
N GLU A 146 -10.10 16.55 -22.33
CA GLU A 146 -8.82 17.25 -22.14
C GLU A 146 -8.30 17.06 -20.71
N PHE A 147 -9.17 17.16 -19.71
CA PHE A 147 -8.82 16.89 -18.32
C PHE A 147 -8.35 15.44 -18.12
N LEU A 148 -9.06 14.48 -18.71
CA LEU A 148 -8.66 13.07 -18.69
C LEU A 148 -7.32 12.88 -19.43
N ASP A 149 -7.12 13.44 -20.63
CA ASP A 149 -5.86 13.43 -21.41
C ASP A 149 -4.69 13.87 -20.54
N LYS A 150 -4.82 15.03 -19.93
CA LYS A 150 -3.75 15.65 -19.16
C LYS A 150 -3.49 14.88 -17.88
N ASN A 151 -4.53 14.55 -17.12
CA ASN A 151 -4.36 13.97 -15.79
C ASN A 151 -4.05 12.48 -15.83
N THR A 152 -4.64 11.69 -16.73
CA THR A 152 -4.27 10.27 -16.84
C THR A 152 -2.84 10.11 -17.35
N LYS A 153 -2.37 10.97 -18.26
CA LYS A 153 -0.98 10.98 -18.69
C LYS A 153 -0.02 11.32 -17.55
N ILE A 154 -0.30 12.37 -16.79
CA ILE A 154 0.51 12.75 -15.62
C ILE A 154 0.49 11.63 -14.57
N LEU A 155 -0.70 11.12 -14.25
CA LEU A 155 -0.89 10.06 -13.25
C LEU A 155 -0.18 8.77 -13.67
N SER A 156 -0.32 8.34 -14.92
CA SER A 156 0.36 7.16 -15.45
C SER A 156 1.88 7.35 -15.46
N MET A 157 2.39 8.53 -15.80
CA MET A 157 3.83 8.82 -15.73
C MET A 157 4.37 8.78 -14.29
N VAL A 158 3.64 9.35 -13.34
CA VAL A 158 4.02 9.34 -11.91
C VAL A 158 3.96 7.91 -11.37
N LEU A 159 2.88 7.17 -11.60
CA LEU A 159 2.74 5.78 -11.15
C LEU A 159 3.75 4.85 -11.82
N GLY A 160 4.02 5.04 -13.11
CA GLY A 160 5.01 4.26 -13.87
C GLY A 160 6.43 4.50 -13.38
N SER A 161 6.82 5.76 -13.16
CA SER A 161 8.14 6.08 -12.58
C SER A 161 8.30 5.49 -11.18
N LEU A 162 7.25 5.58 -10.35
CA LEU A 162 7.23 5.00 -9.02
C LEU A 162 7.32 3.47 -9.04
N PHE A 163 6.60 2.82 -9.95
CA PHE A 163 6.69 1.37 -10.18
C PHE A 163 8.12 0.95 -10.48
N ILE A 164 8.83 1.66 -11.38
CA ILE A 164 10.23 1.36 -11.71
C ILE A 164 11.12 1.51 -10.48
N VAL A 165 10.98 2.59 -9.71
CA VAL A 165 11.77 2.82 -8.50
C VAL A 165 11.54 1.72 -7.46
N LEU A 166 10.28 1.36 -7.19
CA LEU A 166 9.94 0.30 -6.25
C LEU A 166 10.41 -1.08 -6.73
N PHE A 167 10.31 -1.33 -8.03
CA PHE A 167 10.81 -2.56 -8.64
C PHE A 167 12.33 -2.69 -8.46
N LEU A 168 13.11 -1.65 -8.78
CA LEU A 168 14.55 -1.64 -8.54
C LEU A 168 14.89 -1.80 -7.05
N ALA A 169 14.15 -1.15 -6.16
CA ALA A 169 14.31 -1.31 -4.72
C ALA A 169 14.05 -2.76 -4.27
N MET A 170 13.03 -3.43 -4.84
CA MET A 170 12.75 -4.84 -4.58
C MET A 170 13.93 -5.73 -5.01
N PHE A 171 14.51 -5.53 -6.20
CA PHE A 171 15.69 -6.29 -6.63
C PHE A 171 16.88 -6.07 -5.69
N PHE A 172 17.09 -4.83 -5.26
CA PHE A 172 18.16 -4.51 -4.34
C PHE A 172 18.00 -5.21 -2.99
N VAL A 173 16.78 -5.20 -2.43
CA VAL A 173 16.47 -5.91 -1.19
C VAL A 173 16.64 -7.42 -1.37
N PHE A 174 16.17 -7.99 -2.47
CA PHE A 174 16.29 -9.41 -2.75
C PHE A 174 17.77 -9.82 -2.90
N TYR A 175 18.57 -9.02 -3.62
CA TYR A 175 20.00 -9.23 -3.78
C TYR A 175 20.76 -9.23 -2.44
N ILE A 176 20.48 -8.24 -1.57
CA ILE A 176 21.09 -8.20 -0.23
C ILE A 176 20.65 -9.41 0.59
N SER A 177 19.37 -9.78 0.52
CA SER A 177 18.83 -10.92 1.24
C SER A 177 19.48 -12.24 0.84
N CYS A 178 19.65 -12.49 -0.45
CA CYS A 178 20.32 -13.69 -0.96
C CYS A 178 21.81 -13.73 -0.59
N ARG A 179 22.52 -12.59 -0.67
CA ARG A 179 23.95 -12.52 -0.35
C ARG A 179 24.23 -12.71 1.15
N THR A 180 23.29 -12.33 2.00
CA THR A 180 23.42 -12.47 3.46
C THR A 180 23.06 -13.89 3.92
N GLY A 181 22.16 -14.58 3.20
CA GLY A 181 21.74 -15.96 3.49
C GLY A 181 22.83 -17.02 3.30
N THR A 182 23.88 -16.76 2.52
CA THR A 182 25.03 -17.66 2.37
C THR A 182 26.07 -17.56 3.49
N ILE A 183 25.95 -16.56 4.38
CA ILE A 183 26.95 -16.32 5.44
C ILE A 183 26.47 -16.80 6.81
N ASN A 184 25.15 -16.83 7.06
CA ASN A 184 24.59 -17.20 8.36
C ASN A 184 23.59 -18.36 8.23
N THR A 185 24.11 -19.58 8.16
CA THR A 185 23.35 -20.79 8.50
C THR A 185 23.40 -20.98 10.03
N GLU A 186 22.85 -20.04 10.77
CA GLU A 186 22.48 -20.29 12.17
C GLU A 186 20.94 -20.31 12.23
N PRO A 187 20.32 -21.39 12.74
CA PRO A 187 18.90 -21.39 13.02
C PRO A 187 18.67 -20.37 14.13
N ASP A 188 17.68 -19.50 13.93
CA ASP A 188 17.28 -18.49 14.90
C ASP A 188 16.80 -19.16 16.21
N ALA A 189 17.72 -19.47 17.12
CA ALA A 189 17.45 -20.00 18.46
C ALA A 189 17.26 -18.87 19.48
N GLU A 190 16.69 -17.73 19.05
CA GLU A 190 16.38 -16.60 19.93
C GLU A 190 14.92 -16.17 19.76
N TYR A 191 14.01 -17.16 19.78
CA TYR A 191 12.58 -16.94 19.99
C TYR A 191 12.22 -17.43 21.40
N ASN A 192 12.02 -16.48 22.31
CA ASN A 192 11.54 -16.62 23.69
C ASN A 192 12.47 -17.35 24.67
N GLN A 193 13.45 -16.66 25.23
CA GLN A 193 13.73 -16.87 26.65
C GLN A 193 12.92 -15.85 27.47
N PRO A 194 11.94 -16.27 28.29
CA PRO A 194 11.51 -15.42 29.38
C PRO A 194 12.74 -15.15 30.25
N LYS A 195 12.95 -13.90 30.67
CA LYS A 195 13.91 -13.55 31.72
C LYS A 195 13.54 -14.34 32.98
N ILE A 196 14.07 -15.55 33.14
CA ILE A 196 14.07 -16.23 34.42
C ILE A 196 15.10 -15.48 35.27
N GLN A 197 14.53 -14.73 36.21
CA GLN A 197 15.11 -14.23 37.45
C GLN A 197 16.62 -14.43 37.63
N GLN A 198 17.33 -13.30 37.70
CA GLN A 198 18.47 -13.17 38.59
C GLN A 198 18.02 -13.58 40.00
N LEU A 199 18.28 -14.83 40.38
CA LEU A 199 18.23 -15.30 41.75
C LEU A 199 19.47 -16.15 42.00
N GLU A 200 20.62 -15.58 41.64
CA GLU A 200 21.95 -16.12 41.94
C GLU A 200 22.68 -15.04 42.74
N ASP A 201 22.12 -14.73 43.90
CA ASP A 201 22.68 -13.81 44.91
C ASP A 201 22.12 -14.18 46.30
N ILE A 202 22.22 -15.45 46.67
CA ILE A 202 22.25 -15.88 48.09
C ILE A 202 23.25 -17.04 48.19
N GLU A 203 24.53 -16.75 47.91
CA GLU A 203 25.63 -17.55 48.41
C GLU A 203 25.96 -17.00 49.80
N THR A 204 25.36 -17.58 50.85
CA THR A 204 25.83 -17.41 52.23
C THR A 204 26.43 -18.73 52.68
N PRO A 205 27.69 -18.78 53.14
CA PRO A 205 28.29 -20.03 53.60
C PRO A 205 27.72 -20.39 54.98
N LEU A 206 27.02 -21.52 55.08
CA LEU A 206 26.72 -22.13 56.37
C LEU A 206 27.95 -22.96 56.80
N ASN A 207 28.80 -22.34 57.60
CA ASN A 207 29.84 -23.03 58.35
C ASN A 207 29.17 -23.87 59.45
N ILE A 208 29.05 -25.18 59.26
CA ILE A 208 28.75 -26.13 60.33
C ILE A 208 30.02 -26.94 60.55
N ASP A 209 30.81 -26.52 61.54
CA ASP A 209 31.84 -27.35 62.15
C ASP A 209 31.15 -28.54 62.84
N ASP A 210 31.23 -29.71 62.23
CA ASP A 210 31.02 -30.99 62.90
C ASP A 210 32.23 -31.26 63.81
N ASN A 211 32.07 -30.97 65.10
CA ASN A 211 32.88 -31.57 66.16
C ASN A 211 31.93 -32.00 67.29
N VAL A 212 31.32 -33.16 67.11
CA VAL A 212 30.81 -33.99 68.20
C VAL A 212 31.59 -35.29 68.17
N ASP A 213 32.77 -35.24 68.79
CA ASP A 213 33.44 -36.43 69.28
C ASP A 213 32.80 -36.88 70.61
N LEU A 214 32.85 -38.20 70.79
CA LEU A 214 32.36 -39.03 71.89
C LEU A 214 32.80 -38.59 73.30
#